data_AF-A0A963TWJ4-F1
#
_entry.id   AF-A0A963TWJ4-F1
#
_cell.length_a   1.000
_cell.length_b   1.000
_cell.length_c   1.000
_cell.angle_alpha   90.00
_cell.angle_beta   90.00
_cell.angle_gamma   90.00
#
_symmetry.space_group_name_H-M   'P 1'
#
loop_
_entity.id
_entity.type
_entity.pdbx_description
1 polymer ?
#
loop_
_entity_poly.entity_id
_entity_poly.type
_entity_poly.pdbx_seq_one_letter_code
_entity_poly.pdbx_strand_id
1 'polypeptide(L)'
;MSTQTTLMRQEILEIPAAVERLLTDGAEEIAAADARARALNPRYLVSVARGSSDHACAYLKYASELLLRRPMASVGPSVTSIYGADLNAEGA
;
A
#
# COMPACT_ATOMS: atom_id res chain seq x y z
N MET A 1 35.75 7.66 14.63
CA MET A 1 34.34 7.49 14.22
C MET A 1 34.10 6.01 14.02
N SER A 2 32.99 5.46 14.53
CA SER A 2 32.67 4.04 14.32
C SER A 2 32.57 3.75 12.82
N THR A 3 33.33 2.78 12.35
CA THR A 3 33.34 2.31 10.96
C THR A 3 32.25 1.26 10.70
N GLN A 4 31.50 0.86 11.74
CA GLN A 4 30.46 -0.14 11.63
C GLN A 4 29.18 0.46 11.05
N THR A 5 28.71 -0.09 9.94
CA THR A 5 27.45 0.32 9.31
C THR A 5 26.28 -0.11 10.21
N THR A 6 25.32 0.79 10.44
CA THR A 6 24.10 0.46 11.18
C THR A 6 23.18 -0.44 10.36
N LEU A 7 22.33 -1.23 11.02
CA LEU A 7 21.33 -2.07 10.34
C LEU A 7 20.42 -1.23 9.43
N MET A 8 19.92 -0.08 9.92
CA MET A 8 19.11 0.85 9.12
C MET A 8 19.82 1.30 7.83
N ARG A 9 21.13 1.57 7.89
CA ARG A 9 21.89 1.95 6.69
C ARG A 9 22.04 0.77 5.73
N GLN A 10 22.22 -0.45 6.23
CA GLN A 10 22.24 -1.65 5.39
C GLN A 10 20.90 -1.84 4.69
N GLU A 11 19.78 -1.80 5.42
CA GLU A 11 18.42 -1.94 4.89
C GLU A 11 18.10 -0.87 3.82
N ILE A 12 18.50 0.39 4.04
CA ILE A 12 18.30 1.47 3.04
C ILE A 12 19.06 1.18 1.75
N LEU A 13 20.28 0.64 1.84
CA LEU A 13 21.09 0.32 0.66
C LEU A 13 20.53 -0.88 -0.13
N GLU A 14 19.66 -1.70 0.47
CA GLU A 14 18.99 -2.80 -0.21
C GLU A 14 17.76 -2.37 -1.02
N ILE A 15 17.23 -1.15 -0.81
CA ILE A 15 16.01 -0.66 -1.46
C ILE A 15 16.05 -0.83 -2.99
N PRO A 16 17.12 -0.43 -3.72
CA PRO A 16 17.13 -0.56 -5.17
C PRO A 16 16.99 -2.03 -5.63
N ALA A 17 17.69 -2.95 -4.98
CA ALA A 17 17.60 -4.37 -5.30
C ALA A 17 16.23 -4.97 -4.91
N ALA A 18 15.62 -4.49 -3.82
CA ALA A 18 14.28 -4.91 -3.43
C ALA A 18 13.21 -4.42 -4.42
N VAL A 19 13.34 -3.19 -4.91
CA VAL A 19 12.44 -2.64 -5.95
C VAL A 19 12.61 -3.40 -7.26
N GLU A 20 13.84 -3.68 -7.69
CA GLU A 20 14.09 -4.47 -8.89
C GLU A 20 13.43 -5.85 -8.79
N ARG A 21 13.65 -6.59 -7.69
CA ARG A 21 12.99 -7.89 -7.47
C ARG A 21 11.47 -7.79 -7.48
N LEU A 22 10.90 -6.78 -6.82
CA LEU A 22 9.44 -6.58 -6.82
C LEU A 22 8.90 -6.38 -8.24
N LEU A 23 9.58 -5.58 -9.06
CA LEU A 23 9.11 -5.24 -10.41
C LEU A 23 9.41 -6.33 -11.45
N THR A 24 10.43 -7.16 -11.22
CA THR A 24 10.80 -8.27 -12.10
C THR A 24 10.06 -9.54 -11.73
N ASP A 25 10.28 -10.05 -10.52
CA ASP A 25 9.72 -11.31 -10.05
C ASP A 25 8.22 -11.20 -9.75
N GLY A 26 7.74 -10.01 -9.37
CA GLY A 26 6.33 -9.76 -9.04
C GLY A 26 5.48 -9.22 -10.19
N ALA A 27 6.02 -9.16 -11.40
CA ALA A 27 5.36 -8.52 -12.55
C ALA A 27 4.00 -9.17 -12.88
N GLU A 28 3.93 -10.50 -12.82
CA GLU A 28 2.72 -11.26 -13.16
C GLU A 28 1.61 -11.02 -12.12
N GLU A 29 1.94 -11.03 -10.83
CA GLU A 29 0.99 -10.74 -9.76
C GLU A 29 0.48 -9.31 -9.80
N ILE A 30 1.36 -8.35 -10.09
CA ILE A 30 0.97 -6.94 -10.27
C ILE A 30 0.00 -6.81 -11.44
N ALA A 31 0.29 -7.45 -12.58
CA ALA A 31 -0.59 -7.43 -13.76
C ALA A 31 -1.95 -8.10 -13.46
N ALA A 32 -1.96 -9.19 -12.71
CA ALA A 32 -3.18 -9.87 -12.29
C ALA A 32 -4.03 -9.00 -11.34
N ALA A 33 -3.40 -8.33 -10.37
CA ALA A 33 -4.08 -7.39 -9.46
C ALA A 33 -4.70 -6.21 -10.24
N ASP A 34 -3.96 -5.67 -11.19
CA ASP A 34 -4.39 -4.58 -12.07
C ASP A 34 -5.59 -5.00 -12.95
N ALA A 35 -5.55 -6.19 -13.55
CA ALA A 35 -6.68 -6.73 -14.31
C ALA A 35 -7.94 -6.89 -13.45
N ARG A 36 -7.81 -7.40 -12.22
CA ARG A 36 -8.92 -7.53 -11.27
C ARG A 36 -9.48 -6.18 -10.86
N ALA A 37 -8.62 -5.21 -10.57
CA ALA A 37 -9.03 -3.86 -10.21
C ALA A 37 -9.80 -3.17 -11.36
N ARG A 38 -9.35 -3.33 -12.61
CA ARG A 38 -10.07 -2.82 -13.77
C ARG A 38 -11.43 -3.48 -13.98
N ALA A 39 -11.52 -4.80 -13.81
CA ALA A 39 -12.79 -5.52 -13.92
C ALA A 39 -13.80 -5.10 -12.84
N LEU A 40 -13.33 -4.84 -11.61
CA LEU A 40 -14.15 -4.33 -10.51
C LEU A 40 -14.59 -2.88 -10.75
N ASN A 41 -13.73 -2.06 -11.37
CA ASN A 41 -13.92 -0.62 -11.58
C ASN A 41 -14.38 0.11 -10.29
N PRO A 42 -13.57 0.06 -9.22
CA PRO A 42 -13.96 0.56 -7.92
C PRO A 42 -14.26 2.06 -7.98
N ARG A 43 -15.29 2.48 -7.24
CA ARG A 43 -15.69 3.89 -7.18
C ARG A 43 -14.75 4.71 -6.28
N TYR A 44 -14.13 4.05 -5.32
CA TYR A 44 -13.21 4.59 -4.33
C TYR A 44 -12.31 3.46 -3.83
N LEU A 45 -11.23 3.78 -3.12
CA LEU A 45 -10.34 2.80 -2.49
C LEU A 45 -10.39 2.92 -0.98
N VAL A 46 -10.15 1.82 -0.27
CA VAL A 46 -9.99 1.80 1.19
C VAL A 46 -8.67 1.12 1.54
N SER A 47 -7.82 1.77 2.34
CA SER A 47 -6.67 1.12 2.97
C SER A 47 -6.93 0.76 4.42
N VAL A 48 -6.33 -0.34 4.85
CA VAL A 48 -6.28 -0.75 6.26
C VAL A 48 -4.82 -0.97 6.64
N ALA A 49 -4.25 -0.06 7.41
CA ALA A 49 -2.83 -0.07 7.76
C ALA A 49 -2.55 0.63 9.11
N ARG A 50 -1.33 0.48 9.63
CA ARG A 50 -0.85 1.20 10.83
C ARG A 50 0.65 1.48 10.72
N GLY A 51 1.10 2.57 11.34
CA GLY A 51 2.53 2.92 11.39
C GLY A 51 3.11 3.23 10.00
N SER A 52 4.30 2.72 9.71
CA SER A 52 4.98 2.95 8.42
C SER A 52 4.17 2.50 7.20
N SER A 53 3.37 1.44 7.34
CA SER A 53 2.46 1.02 6.26
C SER A 53 1.36 2.04 5.99
N ASP A 54 0.87 2.74 7.03
CA ASP A 54 -0.14 3.79 6.85
C ASP A 54 0.46 5.04 6.21
N HIS A 55 1.75 5.32 6.44
CA HIS A 55 2.48 6.34 5.67
C HIS A 55 2.58 5.98 4.18
N ALA A 56 2.78 4.70 3.84
CA ALA A 56 2.73 4.25 2.44
C ALA A 56 1.32 4.39 1.85
N CYS A 57 0.26 4.08 2.62
CA CYS A 57 -1.12 4.31 2.20
C CYS A 57 -1.45 5.79 2.01
N ALA A 58 -0.87 6.69 2.81
CA ALA A 58 -1.00 8.13 2.62
C ALA A 58 -0.41 8.59 1.28
N TYR A 59 0.76 8.05 0.88
CA TYR A 59 1.29 8.27 -0.46
C TYR A 59 0.35 7.72 -1.55
N LEU A 60 -0.14 6.48 -1.37
CA LEU A 60 -1.03 5.83 -2.32
C LEU A 60 -2.34 6.59 -2.51
N LYS A 61 -2.88 7.23 -1.45
CA LYS A 61 -4.05 8.11 -1.54
C LYS A 61 -3.86 9.21 -2.57
N TYR A 62 -2.73 9.92 -2.50
CA TYR A 62 -2.42 10.97 -3.48
C TYR A 62 -2.24 10.41 -4.88
N ALA A 63 -1.55 9.27 -5.03
CA ALA A 63 -1.40 8.63 -6.34
C ALA A 63 -2.77 8.23 -6.94
N SER A 64 -3.65 7.62 -6.15
CA SER A 64 -5.01 7.27 -6.56
C SER A 64 -5.82 8.50 -6.97
N GLU A 65 -5.83 9.53 -6.12
CA GLU A 65 -6.63 10.71 -6.37
C GLU A 65 -6.12 11.48 -7.57
N LEU A 66 -4.80 11.63 -7.74
CA LEU A 66 -4.19 12.36 -8.84
C LEU A 66 -4.30 11.60 -10.17
N LEU A 67 -3.89 10.33 -10.19
CA LEU A 67 -3.71 9.55 -11.42
C LEU A 67 -4.99 8.79 -11.81
N LEU A 68 -5.62 8.12 -10.85
CA LEU A 68 -6.79 7.28 -11.11
C LEU A 68 -8.11 8.05 -11.00
N ARG A 69 -8.07 9.28 -10.46
CA ARG A 69 -9.24 10.12 -10.17
C ARG A 69 -10.24 9.44 -9.23
N ARG A 70 -9.76 8.52 -8.38
CA ARG A 70 -10.57 7.82 -7.39
C ARG A 70 -10.23 8.30 -5.98
N PRO A 71 -11.22 8.70 -5.17
CA PRO A 71 -10.98 9.03 -3.77
C PRO A 71 -10.52 7.78 -3.00
N MET A 72 -9.69 7.99 -1.98
CA MET A 72 -9.21 6.91 -1.12
C MET A 72 -9.33 7.28 0.36
N ALA A 73 -9.90 6.37 1.16
CA ALA A 73 -10.01 6.51 2.61
C ALA A 73 -9.02 5.58 3.33
N SER A 74 -8.39 6.05 4.40
CA SER A 74 -7.65 5.17 5.32
C SER A 74 -8.51 4.84 6.53
N VAL A 75 -8.61 3.55 6.83
CA VAL A 75 -9.42 3.00 7.92
C VAL A 75 -8.50 2.29 8.91
N GLY A 76 -8.62 2.67 10.18
CA GLY A 76 -7.86 2.06 11.26
C GLY A 76 -8.23 0.58 11.45
N PRO A 77 -7.27 -0.34 11.58
CA PRO A 77 -7.56 -1.76 11.83
C PRO A 77 -8.41 -2.02 13.09
N SER A 78 -8.38 -1.09 14.05
CA SER A 78 -9.15 -1.16 15.30
C SER A 78 -10.65 -1.01 15.11
N VAL A 79 -11.12 -0.37 14.02
CA VAL A 79 -12.56 -0.15 13.74
C VAL A 79 -13.32 -1.48 13.77
N THR A 80 -12.81 -2.49 13.09
CA THR A 80 -13.40 -3.82 13.11
C THR A 80 -12.89 -4.65 14.29
N SER A 81 -11.58 -4.64 14.57
CA SER A 81 -10.99 -5.59 15.53
C SER A 81 -11.22 -5.26 17.01
N ILE A 82 -11.36 -3.98 17.39
CA ILE A 82 -11.55 -3.55 18.79
C ILE A 82 -12.98 -3.05 19.00
N TYR A 83 -13.49 -2.24 18.07
CA TYR A 83 -14.81 -1.62 18.23
C TYR A 83 -15.95 -2.48 17.67
N GLY A 84 -15.64 -3.57 16.95
CA GLY A 84 -16.64 -4.48 16.40
C GLY A 84 -17.55 -3.85 15.34
N ALA A 85 -17.14 -2.73 14.75
CA ALA A 85 -17.92 -2.06 13.72
C ALA A 85 -17.75 -2.78 12.37
N ASP A 86 -18.89 -3.14 11.78
CA ASP A 86 -18.95 -3.65 10.41
C ASP A 86 -19.01 -2.47 9.43
N LEU A 87 -17.89 -2.16 8.80
CA LEU A 87 -17.79 -1.03 7.89
C LEU A 87 -18.40 -1.42 6.55
N ASN A 88 -19.49 -0.73 6.17
CA ASN A 88 -20.02 -0.87 4.82
C ASN A 88 -19.09 -0.17 3.82
N ALA A 89 -18.26 -0.97 3.16
CA ALA A 89 -17.34 -0.54 2.11
C ALA A 89 -17.67 -1.21 0.76
N GLU A 90 -18.96 -1.48 0.49
CA GLU A 90 -19.37 -2.10 -0.76
C GLU A 90 -18.93 -1.27 -1.98
N GLY A 91 -18.27 -1.94 -2.94
CA GLY A 91 -17.75 -1.30 -4.16
C GLY A 91 -16.39 -0.59 -4.00
N ALA A 92 -15.75 -0.71 -2.84
CA ALA A 92 -14.31 -0.52 -2.68
C ALA A 92 -13.50 -1.61 -3.39
#